data_AF-V4X7R0-F1
#
_entry.id   AF-V4X7R0-F1
#
_cell.length_a   1.000
_cell.length_b   1.000
_cell.length_c   1.000
_cell.angle_alpha   90.00
_cell.angle_beta   90.00
_cell.angle_gamma   90.00
#
_symmetry.space_group_name_H-M   'P 1'
#
loop_
_entity.id
_entity.type
_entity.pdbx_description
1 polymer ?
#
loop_
_entity_poly.entity_id
_entity_poly.type
_entity_poly.pdbx_seq_one_letter_code
_entity_poly.pdbx_strand_id
1 'polypeptide(L)'
;MDVFVYGTLTEPARVGDLLDSFVFVGPATLSGLHLVEGRYPTLAPGGETAGRLLRTDEVSTLDGYERVDDGFYVRVTVPLDAPDGYPPEAAVYVGEPDRLDANATWPGAGGFRDRVTDYLSANEVAVRLGDRLTDG
;
A
#
# COMPACT_ATOMS: atom_id res chain seq x y z
N MET A 1 -13.48 -2.05 0.38
CA MET A 1 -12.30 -1.60 1.16
C MET A 1 -11.45 -0.62 0.33
N ASP A 2 -10.75 0.31 0.97
CA ASP A 2 -9.82 1.24 0.30
C ASP A 2 -8.37 0.75 0.47
N VAL A 3 -7.62 0.73 -0.63
CA VAL A 3 -6.28 0.17 -0.73
C VAL A 3 -5.38 1.19 -1.42
N PHE A 4 -4.28 1.57 -0.78
CA PHE A 4 -3.25 2.38 -1.41
C PHE A 4 -2.33 1.50 -2.25
N VAL A 5 -2.24 1.79 -3.54
CA VAL A 5 -1.41 1.07 -4.51
C VAL A 5 -0.33 2.01 -5.05
N TYR A 6 0.90 1.51 -5.13
CA TYR A 6 2.09 2.30 -5.49
C TYR A 6 2.97 1.63 -6.56
N GLY A 7 2.62 0.43 -7.01
CA GLY A 7 3.34 -0.33 -8.02
C GLY A 7 2.47 -0.65 -9.24
N THR A 8 2.57 -1.89 -9.73
CA THR A 8 1.84 -2.35 -10.93
C THR A 8 0.32 -2.19 -10.84
N LEU A 9 -0.26 -2.26 -9.63
CA LEU A 9 -1.70 -2.07 -9.40
C LEU A 9 -2.16 -0.60 -9.52
N THR A 10 -1.27 0.34 -9.87
CA THR A 10 -1.67 1.69 -10.28
C THR A 10 -2.20 1.75 -11.72
N GLU A 11 -1.90 0.73 -12.53
CA GLU A 11 -2.30 0.62 -13.93
C GLU A 11 -3.69 -0.02 -14.10
N PRO A 12 -4.66 0.66 -14.73
CA PRO A 12 -6.04 0.13 -14.82
C PRO A 12 -6.19 -1.18 -15.57
N ALA A 13 -5.39 -1.42 -16.62
CA ALA A 13 -5.43 -2.68 -17.35
C ALA A 13 -5.00 -3.84 -16.44
N ARG A 14 -3.94 -3.65 -15.65
CA ARG A 14 -3.46 -4.66 -14.70
C ARG A 14 -4.49 -4.99 -13.63
N VAL A 15 -5.20 -3.97 -13.13
CA VAL A 15 -6.25 -4.18 -12.14
C VAL A 15 -7.47 -4.86 -12.76
N GLY A 16 -7.84 -4.52 -13.99
CA GLY A 16 -8.96 -5.15 -14.70
C GLY A 16 -8.73 -6.60 -15.09
N ASP A 17 -7.47 -7.04 -15.24
CA ASP A 17 -7.14 -8.45 -15.40
C ASP A 17 -7.25 -9.25 -14.09
N LEU A 18 -7.26 -8.55 -12.95
CA LEU A 18 -7.20 -9.15 -11.62
C LEU A 18 -8.55 -9.09 -10.87
N LEU A 19 -9.26 -7.96 -10.96
CA LEU A 19 -10.47 -7.66 -10.19
C LEU A 19 -11.65 -7.45 -11.14
N ASP A 20 -12.78 -8.09 -10.83
CA ASP A 20 -14.02 -7.93 -11.57
C ASP A 20 -14.73 -6.60 -11.20
N SER A 21 -14.51 -6.09 -9.98
CA SER A 21 -15.14 -4.88 -9.46
C SER A 21 -14.16 -4.01 -8.68
N PHE A 22 -13.76 -2.89 -9.29
CA PHE A 22 -12.90 -1.90 -8.66
C PHE A 22 -13.17 -0.47 -9.15
N VAL A 23 -12.76 0.51 -8.35
CA VAL A 23 -12.79 1.93 -8.70
C VAL A 23 -11.48 2.59 -8.25
N PHE A 24 -10.81 3.32 -9.14
CA PHE A 24 -9.78 4.26 -8.71
C PHE A 24 -10.45 5.51 -8.15
N VAL A 25 -10.28 5.74 -6.85
CA VAL A 25 -10.82 6.92 -6.16
C VAL A 25 -10.09 8.18 -6.63
N GLY A 26 -8.77 8.11 -6.72
CA GLY A 26 -7.92 9.23 -7.12
C GLY A 26 -6.43 9.00 -6.85
N PRO A 27 -5.58 9.99 -7.18
CA PRO A 27 -4.18 10.00 -6.75
C PRO A 27 -4.10 10.09 -5.22
N ALA A 28 -3.07 9.50 -4.63
CA ALA A 28 -2.83 9.54 -3.20
C ALA A 28 -1.32 9.58 -2.90
N THR A 29 -0.96 10.06 -1.72
CA THR A 29 0.41 10.06 -1.21
C THR A 29 0.45 9.31 0.11
N LEU A 30 1.39 8.40 0.26
CA LEU A 30 1.71 7.75 1.52
C LEU A 30 2.91 8.47 2.15
N SER A 31 2.72 9.06 3.32
CA SER A 31 3.80 9.69 4.09
C SER A 31 4.30 8.72 5.17
N GLY A 32 5.60 8.80 5.47
CA GLY A 32 6.27 7.93 6.44
C GLY A 32 6.80 6.62 5.86
N LEU A 33 6.57 6.36 4.56
CA LEU A 33 7.12 5.22 3.82
C LEU A 33 7.50 5.64 2.39
N HIS A 34 8.67 5.22 1.92
CA HIS A 34 9.18 5.52 0.57
C HIS A 34 9.33 4.25 -0.27
N LEU A 35 9.19 4.42 -1.58
CA LEU A 35 9.34 3.35 -2.56
C LEU A 35 10.80 2.89 -2.66
N VAL A 36 11.00 1.58 -2.63
CA VAL A 36 12.29 0.94 -2.87
C VAL A 36 12.13 -0.10 -3.96
N GLU A 37 13.06 -0.06 -4.91
CA GLU A 37 13.14 -1.03 -6.00
C GLU A 37 13.70 -2.38 -5.50
N GLY A 38 13.20 -3.45 -6.11
CA GLY A 38 13.64 -4.82 -5.93
C GLY A 38 13.13 -5.66 -7.09
N ARG A 39 13.04 -6.98 -6.90
CA ARG A 39 12.35 -7.88 -7.85
C ARG A 39 10.93 -7.43 -8.15
N TYR A 40 10.25 -6.96 -7.11
CA TYR A 40 9.01 -6.20 -7.17
C TYR A 40 9.15 -5.00 -6.23
N PRO A 41 8.57 -3.84 -6.57
CA PRO A 41 8.66 -2.65 -5.74
C PRO A 41 8.06 -2.89 -4.35
N THR A 42 8.71 -2.33 -3.33
CA THR A 42 8.27 -2.39 -1.93
C THR A 42 8.39 -1.04 -1.24
N LEU A 43 7.98 -0.97 0.02
CA LEU A 43 8.07 0.22 0.87
C LEU A 43 9.13 0.03 1.96
N ALA A 44 9.79 1.13 2.29
CA ALA A 44 10.75 1.21 3.38
C ALA A 44 10.44 2.39 4.32
N PRO A 45 10.87 2.32 5.59
CA PRO A 45 10.67 3.38 6.58
C PRO A 45 11.10 4.79 6.12
N GLY A 46 10.30 5.79 6.47
CA GLY A 46 10.55 7.20 6.22
C GLY A 46 10.24 7.66 4.80
N GLY A 47 10.33 8.97 4.56
CA GLY A 47 10.06 9.56 3.24
C GLY A 47 8.59 9.50 2.85
N GLU A 48 8.32 9.54 1.55
CA GLU A 48 6.97 9.53 0.98
C GLU A 48 6.91 8.73 -0.32
N THR A 49 5.73 8.21 -0.65
CA THR A 49 5.45 7.47 -1.88
C THR A 49 4.20 7.99 -2.55
N ALA A 50 4.29 8.27 -3.86
CA ALA A 50 3.13 8.58 -4.67
C ALA A 50 2.44 7.31 -5.16
N GLY A 51 1.12 7.32 -5.20
CA GLY A 51 0.31 6.18 -5.63
C GLY A 51 -1.12 6.58 -5.96
N ARG A 52 -2.02 5.60 -5.86
CA ARG A 52 -3.46 5.80 -6.08
C ARG A 52 -4.24 5.08 -4.99
N LEU A 53 -5.42 5.59 -4.69
CA LEU A 53 -6.37 4.90 -3.83
C LEU A 53 -7.32 4.07 -4.70
N LEU A 54 -7.29 2.76 -4.50
CA LEU A 54 -8.12 1.76 -5.16
C LEU A 54 -9.21 1.30 -4.20
N ARG A 55 -10.47 1.34 -4.63
CA ARG A 55 -11.61 0.83 -3.87
C ARG A 55 -12.10 -0.48 -4.49
N THR A 56 -12.12 -1.55 -3.70
CA THR A 56 -12.63 -2.87 -4.10
C THR A 56 -13.04 -3.67 -2.86
N ASP A 57 -13.96 -4.62 -3.03
CA ASP A 57 -14.32 -5.58 -1.99
C ASP A 57 -13.60 -6.93 -2.16
N GLU A 58 -12.84 -7.09 -3.26
CA GLU A 58 -12.10 -8.31 -3.62
C GLU A 58 -10.70 -8.37 -2.99
N VAL A 59 -10.62 -8.10 -1.68
CA VAL A 59 -9.34 -7.99 -0.98
C VAL A 59 -8.58 -9.33 -0.96
N SER A 60 -9.29 -10.45 -0.88
CA SER A 60 -8.67 -11.78 -0.96
C SER A 60 -7.96 -12.05 -2.29
N THR A 61 -8.46 -11.46 -3.39
CA THR A 61 -7.83 -11.55 -4.71
C THR A 61 -6.52 -10.77 -4.73
N LEU A 62 -6.48 -9.60 -4.08
CA LEU A 62 -5.25 -8.82 -3.88
C LEU A 62 -4.25 -9.56 -2.98
N ASP A 63 -4.69 -10.15 -1.87
CA ASP A 63 -3.82 -10.94 -0.98
C ASP A 63 -3.16 -12.10 -1.73
N GLY A 64 -3.91 -12.79 -2.60
CA GLY A 64 -3.39 -13.86 -3.43
C GLY A 64 -2.40 -13.39 -4.50
N TYR A 65 -2.67 -12.24 -5.13
CA TYR A 65 -1.76 -11.62 -6.10
C TYR A 65 -0.43 -11.21 -5.46
N GLU A 66 -0.49 -10.56 -4.30
CA GLU A 66 0.67 -10.14 -3.51
C GLU A 66 1.30 -11.29 -2.71
N ARG A 67 0.74 -12.49 -2.81
CA ARG A 67 1.22 -13.71 -2.12
C ARG A 67 1.46 -13.49 -0.63
N VAL A 68 0.45 -12.94 0.03
CA VAL A 68 0.48 -12.66 1.48
C VAL A 68 0.67 -13.95 2.28
N ASP A 69 0.01 -15.04 1.87
CA ASP A 69 0.12 -16.35 2.53
C ASP A 69 1.52 -16.97 2.39
N ASP A 70 2.21 -16.69 1.26
CA ASP A 70 3.60 -17.10 1.07
C ASP A 70 4.58 -16.16 1.79
N GLY A 71 4.11 -15.04 2.35
CA GLY A 71 4.88 -14.03 3.07
C GLY A 71 5.77 -13.17 2.19
N PHE A 72 5.40 -12.95 0.92
CA PHE A 72 6.08 -11.96 0.07
C PHE A 72 5.69 -10.53 0.43
N TYR A 73 4.43 -10.33 0.78
CA TYR A 73 3.91 -9.06 1.24
C TYR A 73 3.12 -9.25 2.54
N VAL A 74 3.08 -8.21 3.36
CA VAL A 74 2.20 -8.10 4.51
C VAL A 74 1.17 -7.02 4.24
N ARG A 75 -0.11 -7.34 4.43
CA ARG A 75 -1.18 -6.34 4.45
C ARG A 75 -1.25 -5.71 5.83
N VAL A 76 -1.16 -4.38 5.84
CA VAL A 76 -1.30 -3.53 7.02
C VAL A 76 -2.32 -2.44 6.75
N THR A 77 -2.80 -1.82 7.82
CA THR A 77 -3.77 -0.73 7.76
C THR A 77 -3.13 0.54 8.30
N VAL A 78 -3.31 1.65 7.61
CA VAL A 78 -2.83 2.98 8.01
C VAL A 78 -3.97 4.00 7.97
N PRO A 79 -3.92 5.06 8.78
CA PRO A 79 -4.85 6.18 8.69
C PRO A 79 -4.98 6.73 7.27
N LEU A 80 -6.21 7.05 6.88
CA LEU A 80 -6.54 7.71 5.62
C LEU A 80 -7.02 9.13 5.90
N ASP A 81 -6.22 10.10 5.49
CA ASP A 81 -6.57 11.51 5.42
C ASP A 81 -7.33 11.78 4.11
N ALA A 82 -8.65 11.81 4.22
CA ALA A 82 -9.58 12.03 3.11
C ALA A 82 -10.82 12.82 3.59
N PRO A 83 -11.60 13.42 2.67
CA PRO A 83 -12.82 14.13 3.02
C PRO A 83 -13.86 13.26 3.76
N ASP A 84 -14.89 13.91 4.30
CA ASP A 84 -16.00 13.18 4.92
C ASP A 84 -16.67 12.20 3.93
N GLY A 85 -16.99 10.99 4.41
CA GLY A 85 -17.60 9.92 3.62
C GLY A 85 -16.62 8.89 3.04
N TYR A 86 -15.32 9.07 3.27
CA TYR A 86 -14.31 8.03 3.07
C TYR A 86 -14.09 7.21 4.35
N PRO A 87 -13.64 5.94 4.26
CA PRO A 87 -13.24 5.19 5.44
C PRO A 87 -12.07 5.91 6.15
N PRO A 88 -11.93 5.74 7.47
CA PRO A 88 -10.86 6.40 8.24
C PRO A 88 -9.47 5.81 7.98
N GLU A 89 -9.39 4.69 7.27
CA GLU A 89 -8.18 3.91 7.08
C GLU A 89 -8.12 3.31 5.68
N ALA A 90 -6.89 3.05 5.21
CA ALA A 90 -6.60 2.35 3.97
C ALA A 90 -5.65 1.18 4.22
N ALA A 91 -5.82 0.10 3.44
CA ALA A 91 -4.85 -0.99 3.40
C ALA A 91 -3.63 -0.60 2.57
N VAL A 92 -2.47 -1.07 3.00
CA VAL A 92 -1.19 -0.98 2.28
C VAL A 92 -0.56 -2.36 2.28
N TYR A 93 0.01 -2.76 1.15
CA TYR A 93 0.86 -3.95 1.09
C TYR A 93 2.30 -3.51 1.26
N VAL A 94 3.06 -4.20 2.11
CA VAL A 94 4.49 -3.95 2.30
C VAL A 94 5.23 -5.23 2.00
N GLY A 95 6.12 -5.20 1.02
CA GLY A 95 6.87 -6.36 0.58
C GLY A 95 8.07 -6.65 1.49
N GLU A 96 8.30 -7.93 1.76
CA GLU A 96 9.43 -8.42 2.57
C GLU A 96 10.75 -8.19 1.79
N PRO A 97 11.69 -7.36 2.30
CA PRO A 97 12.87 -6.94 1.54
C PRO A 97 13.80 -8.08 1.12
N ASP A 98 14.07 -9.04 1.99
CA ASP A 98 14.98 -10.17 1.73
C ASP A 98 14.41 -11.09 0.64
N ARG A 99 13.09 -11.28 0.60
CA ARG A 99 12.40 -12.09 -0.42
C ARG A 99 12.27 -11.38 -1.76
N LEU A 100 12.20 -10.05 -1.71
CA LEU A 100 12.09 -9.20 -2.89
C LEU A 100 13.45 -8.74 -3.42
N ASP A 101 14.56 -9.08 -2.78
CA ASP A 101 15.89 -8.55 -3.14
C ASP A 101 15.88 -7.01 -3.21
N ALA A 102 15.21 -6.39 -2.24
CA ALA A 102 15.06 -4.94 -2.14
C ALA A 102 15.99 -4.38 -1.06
N ASN A 103 16.63 -3.25 -1.34
CA ASN A 103 17.54 -2.61 -0.40
C ASN A 103 16.78 -1.78 0.65
N ALA A 104 16.06 -2.47 1.54
CA ALA A 104 15.26 -1.86 2.59
C ALA A 104 15.54 -2.53 3.94
N THR A 105 15.62 -1.73 5.01
CA THR A 105 15.79 -2.23 6.37
C THR A 105 14.66 -1.74 7.25
N TRP A 106 13.98 -2.68 7.92
CA TRP A 106 12.94 -2.38 8.88
C TRP A 106 13.48 -2.48 10.31
N PRO A 107 13.35 -1.43 11.13
CA PRO A 107 13.85 -1.42 12.50
C PRO A 107 13.05 -2.39 13.37
N GLY A 108 13.61 -2.73 14.54
CA GLY A 108 13.00 -3.66 15.48
C GLY A 108 13.51 -5.10 15.31
N ALA A 109 12.92 -6.00 16.08
CA ALA A 109 13.26 -7.42 16.12
C ALA A 109 12.01 -8.28 15.90
N GLY A 110 12.18 -9.55 15.54
CA GLY A 110 11.08 -10.47 15.29
C GLY A 110 10.70 -10.59 13.82
N GLY A 111 9.47 -11.04 13.55
CA GLY A 111 8.99 -11.26 12.20
C GLY A 111 8.85 -9.96 11.42
N PHE A 112 8.90 -10.04 10.09
CA PHE A 112 8.73 -8.86 9.24
C PHE A 112 7.41 -8.12 9.51
N ARG A 113 6.31 -8.86 9.66
CA ARG A 113 4.99 -8.29 10.00
C ARG A 113 5.04 -7.48 11.30
N ASP A 114 5.65 -8.04 12.34
CA ASP A 114 5.74 -7.39 13.65
C ASP A 114 6.55 -6.09 13.55
N ARG A 115 7.70 -6.12 12.86
CA ARG A 115 8.53 -4.93 12.61
C ARG A 115 7.77 -3.84 11.86
N VAL A 116 6.95 -4.21 10.87
CA VAL A 116 6.11 -3.24 10.14
C VAL A 116 5.06 -2.66 11.08
N THR A 117 4.31 -3.49 11.82
CA THR A 117 3.28 -3.03 12.76
C THR A 117 3.84 -2.14 13.86
N ASP A 118 5.00 -2.49 14.43
CA ASP A 118 5.70 -1.69 15.43
C ASP A 118 6.11 -0.33 14.87
N TYR A 119 6.65 -0.31 13.65
CA TYR A 119 7.03 0.94 12.99
C TYR A 119 5.81 1.85 12.75
N LEU A 120 4.72 1.30 12.22
CA LEU A 120 3.48 2.05 11.97
C LEU A 120 2.85 2.61 13.25
N SER A 121 2.97 1.89 14.36
CA SER A 121 2.42 2.33 15.65
C SER A 121 3.27 3.43 16.30
N ALA A 122 4.56 3.49 15.97
CA ALA A 122 5.52 4.42 16.57
C ALA A 122 5.78 5.69 15.74
N ASN A 123 5.34 5.73 14.48
CA ASN A 123 5.61 6.81 13.55
C ASN A 123 4.33 7.31 12.89
N GLU A 124 4.32 8.58 12.48
CA GLU A 124 3.22 9.17 11.73
C GLU A 124 3.25 8.65 10.28
N VAL A 125 2.52 7.57 10.02
CA VAL A 125 2.33 7.00 8.69
C VAL A 125 0.86 7.14 8.31
N ALA A 126 0.59 7.78 7.19
CA ALA A 126 -0.77 8.01 6.72
C ALA A 126 -0.83 8.09 5.19
N VAL A 127 -1.95 7.66 4.63
CA VAL A 127 -2.29 7.92 3.24
C VAL A 127 -3.11 9.19 3.19
N ARG A 128 -2.71 10.14 2.35
CA ARG A 128 -3.49 11.33 2.03
C ARG A 128 -4.05 11.19 0.62
N LEU A 129 -5.38 11.26 0.51
CA LEU A 129 -6.03 11.34 -0.80
C LEU A 129 -5.74 12.71 -1.40
N GLY A 130 -5.16 12.74 -2.60
CA GLY A 130 -4.94 13.97 -3.33
C GLY A 130 -6.25 14.55 -3.84
N ASP A 131 -6.30 15.87 -4.03
CA ASP A 131 -7.43 16.50 -4.69
C ASP A 131 -7.69 15.80 -6.02
N ARG A 132 -8.96 15.43 -6.26
CA ARG A 132 -9.37 14.99 -7.59
C ARG A 132 -8.94 16.11 -8.53
N LEU A 133 -8.08 15.78 -9.49
CA LEU A 133 -7.95 16.60 -10.68
C LEU A 133 -9.36 16.65 -11.27
N THR A 134 -10.07 17.74 -11.00
CA THR A 134 -11.24 18.12 -11.76
C THR A 134 -10.70 18.37 -13.15
N ASP A 135 -10.85 17.38 -14.03
CA ASP A 135 -10.68 17.59 -15.47
C ASP A 135 -11.64 18.73 -15.83
N GLY A 136 -11.06 19.89 -16.14
CA GLY A 136 -11.77 21.13 -16.44
C GLY A 136 -12.15 21.23 -17.90
#